data_AF-A0A2V8M9D2-F1
#
_entry.id   AF-A0A2V8M9D2-F1
#
_cell.length_a   1.000
_cell.length_b   1.000
_cell.length_c   1.000
_cell.angle_alpha   90.00
_cell.angle_beta   90.00
_cell.angle_gamma   90.00
#
_symmetry.space_group_name_H-M   'P 1'
#
loop_
_entity.id
_entity.type
_entity.pdbx_description
1 polymer ?
#
loop_
_entity_poly.entity_id
_entity_poly.type
_entity_poly.pdbx_seq_one_letter_code
_entity_poly.pdbx_strand_id
1 'polypeptide(L)' 'MTQLKIGDRVRIRGLVHADCFGLTGQILEIRQTALFGPGIQRCKVDFNGKVRRLLTLHLAPAAPKGKGATAAA' A
#
# COMPACT_ATOMS: atom_id res chain seq x y z
N MET A 1 6.31 2.46 -12.77
CA MET A 1 5.66 2.35 -11.43
C MET A 1 4.89 1.05 -11.40
N THR A 2 5.05 0.23 -10.35
CA THR A 2 4.32 -1.05 -10.25
C THR A 2 2.82 -0.78 -10.14
N GLN A 3 2.04 -1.41 -11.01
CA GLN A 3 0.59 -1.26 -11.01
C GLN A 3 -0.01 -2.03 -9.83
N LEU A 4 -0.58 -1.31 -8.86
CA LEU A 4 -1.26 -1.90 -7.71
C LEU A 4 -2.65 -2.42 -8.11
N LYS A 5 -3.08 -3.53 -7.52
CA LYS A 5 -4.37 -4.18 -7.75
C LYS A 5 -5.11 -4.41 -6.44
N ILE A 6 -6.43 -4.57 -6.52
CA ILE A 6 -7.25 -4.98 -5.36
C ILE A 6 -6.78 -6.37 -4.93
N GLY A 7 -6.62 -6.57 -3.62
CA GLY A 7 -6.06 -7.79 -3.03
C GLY A 7 -4.55 -7.74 -2.83
N ASP A 8 -3.84 -6.81 -3.47
CA ASP A 8 -2.39 -6.69 -3.29
C ASP A 8 -2.05 -6.31 -1.84
N ARG A 9 -0.93 -6.87 -1.39
CA ARG A 9 -0.34 -6.52 -0.12
C ARG A 9 0.60 -5.35 -0.29
N VAL A 10 0.40 -4.31 0.49
CA VAL A 10 1.16 -3.06 0.42
C VAL A 10 1.64 -2.62 1.77
N ARG A 11 2.77 -1.91 1.80
CA ARG A 11 3.29 -1.24 2.99
C ARG A 11 3.30 0.26 2.80
N ILE A 12 3.14 0.99 3.91
CA ILE A 12 3.26 2.45 3.92
C ILE A 12 4.75 2.82 3.83
N ARG A 13 5.10 3.60 2.80
CA ARG A 13 6.46 4.13 2.56
C ARG A 13 6.57 5.66 2.71
N GLY A 14 5.46 6.36 2.92
CA GLY A 14 5.42 7.82 2.99
C GLY A 14 5.45 8.36 4.42
N LEU A 15 6.24 9.41 4.65
CA LEU A 15 6.37 10.12 5.93
C LEU A 15 5.11 10.88 6.37
N VAL A 16 4.12 11.04 5.48
CA VAL A 16 2.86 11.74 5.79
C VAL A 16 2.10 11.07 6.95
N HIS A 17 2.36 9.79 7.20
CA HIS A 17 1.84 9.07 8.35
C HIS A 17 2.99 8.37 9.09
N ALA A 18 3.87 9.13 9.74
CA ALA A 18 5.01 8.61 10.50
C ALA A 18 4.60 7.48 11.47
N ASP A 19 3.46 7.62 12.15
CA ASP A 19 2.91 6.62 13.08
C ASP A 19 2.48 5.31 12.41
N CYS A 20 2.33 5.31 11.08
CA CYS A 20 1.90 4.16 10.31
C CYS A 20 3.01 3.64 9.37
N PHE A 21 4.22 4.21 9.47
CA PHE A 21 5.34 3.83 8.61
C PHE A 21 5.70 2.36 8.82
N GLY A 22 5.87 1.62 7.73
CA GLY A 22 6.16 0.18 7.77
C GLY A 22 4.94 -0.73 8.02
N LEU A 23 3.77 -0.19 8.35
CA LEU A 23 2.55 -1.02 8.43
C LEU A 23 2.24 -1.63 7.08
N THR A 24 1.86 -2.91 7.11
CA THR A 24 1.49 -3.69 5.93
C THR A 24 0.00 -3.99 5.96
N GLY A 25 -0.68 -3.78 4.84
CA GLY A 25 -2.11 -3.98 4.70
C GLY A 25 -2.48 -4.55 3.34
N GLN A 26 -3.76 -4.77 3.12
CA GLN A 26 -4.31 -5.27 1.86
C GLN A 26 -5.15 -4.20 1.18
N ILE A 27 -4.99 -4.05 -0.13
CA ILE A 27 -5.82 -3.13 -0.90
C ILE A 27 -7.23 -3.71 -1.03
N LEU A 28 -8.23 -2.97 -0.56
CA LEU A 28 -9.64 -3.28 -0.70
C LEU A 28 -10.26 -2.62 -1.94
N GLU A 29 -9.77 -1.45 -2.33
CA GLU A 29 -10.37 -0.66 -3.40
C GLU A 29 -9.33 0.29 -4.02
N ILE A 30 -9.43 0.53 -5.33
CA ILE A 30 -8.61 1.50 -6.06
C ILE A 30 -9.54 2.41 -6.85
N ARG A 31 -9.42 3.73 -6.64
CA ARG A 31 -10.12 4.75 -7.40
C ARG A 31 -9.15 5.72 -8.03
N GLN A 32 -9.36 6.05 -9.29
CA GLN A 32 -8.69 7.21 -9.88
C GLN A 32 -9.17 8.49 -9.22
N THR A 33 -8.30 9.49 -9.18
CA THR A 33 -8.61 10.80 -8.62
C THR A 33 -8.23 11.86 -9.64
N ALA A 34 -9.16 12.77 -9.94
CA ALA A 34 -8.92 13.89 -10.85
C ALA A 34 -8.08 15.01 -10.21
N LEU A 35 -7.89 14.96 -8.88
CA LEU A 35 -7.20 16.00 -8.10
C LEU A 35 -5.68 15.84 -8.08
N PHE A 36 -5.18 14.66 -8.44
CA PHE A 36 -3.75 14.37 -8.46
C PHE A 36 -3.35 13.98 -9.89
N GLY A 37 -2.14 14.34 -10.29
CA GLY A 37 -1.65 14.15 -11.66
C GLY A 37 -1.79 12.70 -12.18
N PRO A 38 -1.67 12.51 -13.50
CA PRO A 38 -1.88 11.23 -14.15
C PRO A 38 -1.00 10.14 -13.50
N GLY A 39 -1.63 9.01 -13.12
CA GLY A 39 -0.96 7.88 -12.46
C GLY A 39 -1.07 7.84 -10.93
N ILE A 40 -1.62 8.87 -10.28
CA ILE A 40 -1.91 8.86 -8.85
C ILE A 40 -3.34 8.33 -8.63
N GLN A 41 -3.48 7.29 -7.82
CA GLN A 41 -4.77 6.72 -7.46
C GLN A 41 -4.97 6.74 -5.95
N ARG A 42 -6.22 6.74 -5.52
CA ARG A 42 -6.62 6.55 -4.12
C ARG A 42 -6.88 5.07 -3.87
N CYS A 43 -6.12 4.51 -2.94
CA CYS A 43 -6.27 3.14 -2.48
C CYS A 43 -6.93 3.13 -1.10
N LYS A 44 -7.96 2.31 -0.94
CA LYS A 44 -8.49 1.93 0.37
C LYS A 44 -7.72 0.68 0.80
N VAL A 45 -7.03 0.76 1.92
CA VAL A 45 -6.16 -0.31 2.43
C VAL A 45 -6.62 -0.70 3.81
N ASP A 46 -6.80 -1.99 4.05
CA ASP A 46 -7.01 -2.53 5.39
C ASP A 46 -5.69 -2.91 6.05
N PHE A 47 -5.39 -2.26 7.17
CA PHE A 47 -4.26 -2.58 8.03
C PHE A 47 -4.77 -3.36 9.23
N ASN A 48 -5.04 -4.66 9.03
CA ASN A 48 -5.45 -5.59 10.09
C ASN A 48 -6.72 -5.12 10.85
N GLY A 49 -7.78 -4.80 10.11
CA GLY A 49 -9.04 -4.27 10.64
C GLY A 49 -9.12 -2.74 10.71
N LYS A 50 -8.01 -2.02 10.47
CA LYS A 50 -7.98 -0.56 10.38
C LYS A 50 -7.92 -0.10 8.93
N VAL A 51 -9.08 0.26 8.39
CA VAL A 51 -9.20 0.76 7.03
C VAL A 51 -8.70 2.21 6.92
N ARG A 52 -7.79 2.47 5.98
CA ARG A 52 -7.29 3.82 5.66
C ARG A 52 -7.36 4.10 4.16
N ARG A 53 -7.54 5.36 3.80
CA ARG A 53 -7.46 5.85 2.42
C ARG A 53 -6.13 6.53 2.20
N LEU A 54 -5.33 6.03 1.26
CA LEU A 54 -3.99 6.48 0.96
C LEU A 54 -3.81 6.68 -0.54
N LEU A 55 -2.84 7.49 -0.95
CA LEU A 55 -2.46 7.62 -2.34
C LEU A 55 -1.45 6.52 -2.72
N THR A 56 -1.48 6.07 -3.97
CA THR A 56 -0.53 5.09 -4.52
C THR A 56 0.93 5.47 -4.28
N LEU A 57 1.25 6.77 -4.28
CA LEU A 57 2.59 7.27 -4.03
C LEU A 57 3.11 7.01 -2.60
N HIS A 58 2.22 6.86 -1.62
CA HIS A 58 2.57 6.51 -0.24
C HIS A 58 2.64 5.01 0.02
N LEU A 59 2.31 4.20 -0.98
CA LEU A 59 2.28 2.75 -0.89
C LEU A 59 3.44 2.14 -1.67
N ALA A 60 4.00 1.06 -1.14
CA ALA A 60 4.90 0.18 -1.86
C ALA A 60 4.34 -1.25 -1.83
N PRO A 61 4.55 -2.06 -2.90
CA PRO A 61 4.30 -3.49 -2.83
C PRO A 61 5.01 -4.11 -1.62
N ALA A 62 4.33 -4.99 -0.90
CA ALA A 62 4.89 -5.78 0.18
C ALA A 62 4.87 -7.25 -0.21
N ALA A 63 5.87 -8.01 0.25
CA ALA A 63 5.95 -9.43 -0.05
C ALA A 63 4.69 -10.17 0.46
N PRO A 64 4.15 -11.14 -0.32
CA PRO A 64 3.04 -11.97 0.13
C PRO A 64 3.42 -12.69 1.44
N LYS A 65 2.42 -12.91 2.31
CA LYS A 65 2.64 -13.60 3.60
C LYS A 65 2.88 -15.09 3.31
N GLY A 66 4.14 -15.45 3.06
CA GLY A 66 4.61 -16.84 3.00
C GLY A 66 5.02 -17.33 1.61
N LYS A 67 6.26 -17.02 1.22
CA LYS A 67 7.29 -18.04 0.91
C LYS A 67 8.66 -17.35 0.93
N GLY A 68 9.47 -17.69 1.94
CA GLY A 68 10.92 -17.45 2.08
C GLY A 68 11.53 -16.20 1.46
N ALA A 69 11.79 -15.19 2.28
CA ALA A 69 13.03 -14.44 2.17
C ALA A 69 13.80 -14.68 3.47
N THR A 70 14.44 -15.84 3.52
CA THR A 70 15.54 -16.12 4.45
C THR A 70 16.61 -15.05 4.18
N ALA A 71 16.65 -14.01 5.00
CA ALA A 71 17.78 -13.10 5.07
C ALA A 71 18.55 -13.45 6.34
N ALA A 72 19.38 -14.48 6.25
CA ALA A 72 20.46 -14.77 7.19
C ALA A 72 21.42 -15.79 6.57
N ALA A 73 22.49 -15.28 5.96
CA ALA A 73 23.85 -15.80 5.95
C ALA A 73 24.75 -14.75 5.29
#